data_AF-A0A814J1G9-F1
#
_entry.id   AF-A0A814J1G9-F1
#
_cell.length_a   1.000
_cell.length_b   1.000
_cell.length_c   1.000
_cell.angle_alpha   90.00
_cell.angle_beta   90.00
_cell.angle_gamma   90.00
#
_symmetry.space_group_name_H-M   'P 1'
#
loop_
_entity.id
_entity.type
_entity.pdbx_description
1 polymer ?
#
loop_
_entity_poly.entity_id
_entity_poly.type
_entity_poly.pdbx_seq_one_letter_code
_entity_poly.pdbx_strand_id
1 'polypeptide(L)'
;CEANYIGKCKRILSYRISEHKKSSESTCCQHELNTGHTMDYDNIEIIDKADTDMKLRIKELLNILKRKPSLNKQLNSQSSYEIKTLIIQAYPQHRKTNV
;
A
#
# COMPACT_ATOMS: atom_id res chain seq x y z
N CYS A 1 -8.80 2.92 -18.17
CA CYS A 1 -8.39 4.24 -17.62
C CYS A 1 -6.95 4.16 -17.11
N GLU A 2 -6.36 5.25 -16.61
CA GLU A 2 -5.01 5.28 -16.03
C GLU A 2 -5.00 5.06 -14.51
N ALA A 3 -6.03 4.40 -13.96
CA ALA A 3 -6.12 4.19 -12.53
C ALA A 3 -5.09 3.17 -12.05
N ASN A 4 -4.47 3.44 -10.90
CA ASN A 4 -3.40 2.61 -10.36
C ASN A 4 -3.55 2.41 -8.85
N TYR A 5 -3.01 1.29 -8.36
CA TYR A 5 -3.07 0.86 -6.97
C TYR A 5 -1.70 0.39 -6.50
N ILE A 6 -1.36 0.72 -5.25
CA ILE A 6 -0.18 0.22 -4.55
C ILE A 6 -0.64 -0.54 -3.31
N GLY A 7 -0.15 -1.77 -3.16
CA GLY A 7 -0.44 -2.60 -2.00
C GLY A 7 0.77 -3.39 -1.55
N LYS A 8 0.86 -3.69 -0.26
CA LYS A 8 1.87 -4.60 0.28
C LYS A 8 1.46 -6.06 0.10
N CYS A 9 2.46 -6.92 -0.08
CA CYS A 9 2.31 -8.37 -0.04
C CYS A 9 3.30 -8.94 0.97
N LYS A 10 2.81 -9.73 1.96
CA LYS A 10 3.68 -10.45 2.91
C LYS A 10 4.03 -11.87 2.45
N ARG A 11 3.22 -12.43 1.55
CA ARG A 11 3.25 -13.84 1.14
C ARG A 11 3.58 -13.91 -0.35
N ILE A 12 3.10 -14.95 -1.02
CA ILE A 12 3.24 -15.16 -2.45
C ILE A 12 2.32 -14.19 -3.20
N LEU A 13 2.88 -13.51 -4.20
CA LEU A 13 2.20 -12.48 -4.99
C LEU A 13 0.92 -13.01 -5.66
N SER A 14 0.93 -14.25 -6.16
CA SER A 14 -0.24 -14.87 -6.81
C SER A 14 -1.46 -14.96 -5.90
N TYR A 15 -1.28 -15.22 -4.61
CA TYR A 15 -2.39 -15.21 -3.65
C TYR A 15 -2.95 -13.81 -3.48
N ARG A 16 -2.09 -12.79 -3.40
CA ARG A 16 -2.52 -11.39 -3.27
C ARG A 16 -3.32 -10.92 -4.49
N ILE A 17 -2.91 -11.33 -5.69
CA ILE A 17 -3.65 -11.07 -6.93
C ILE A 17 -5.04 -11.72 -6.85
N SER A 18 -5.10 -12.99 -6.47
CA SER A 18 -6.38 -13.73 -6.35
C SER A 18 -7.33 -13.09 -5.33
N GLU A 19 -6.81 -12.63 -4.19
CA GLU A 19 -7.57 -11.87 -3.20
C GLU A 19 -8.17 -10.59 -3.80
N HIS A 20 -7.36 -9.82 -4.54
CA HIS A 20 -7.82 -8.57 -5.16
C HIS A 20 -8.84 -8.78 -6.29
N LYS A 21 -8.76 -9.90 -7.03
CA LYS A 21 -9.71 -10.28 -8.08
C LYS A 21 -11.07 -10.72 -7.53
N LYS A 22 -11.09 -11.39 -6.37
CA LYS A 22 -12.31 -12.05 -5.85
C LYS A 22 -13.05 -11.26 -4.78
N SER A 23 -12.34 -10.43 -4.02
CA SER A 23 -12.94 -9.72 -2.90
C SER A 23 -13.66 -8.47 -3.37
N SER A 24 -14.97 -8.38 -3.15
CA SER A 24 -15.74 -7.14 -3.38
C SER A 24 -15.32 -6.01 -2.43
N GLU A 25 -14.53 -6.27 -1.39
CA GLU A 25 -13.98 -5.22 -0.52
C GLU A 25 -12.67 -4.63 -1.09
N SER A 26 -12.09 -5.28 -2.10
CA SER A 26 -10.90 -4.81 -2.81
C SER A 26 -11.23 -3.55 -3.61
N THR A 27 -10.43 -2.48 -3.44
CA THR A 27 -10.59 -1.27 -4.24
C THR A 27 -10.37 -1.53 -5.73
N CYS A 28 -9.51 -2.49 -6.08
CA CYS A 28 -9.34 -2.95 -7.46
C CYS A 28 -10.64 -3.57 -8.01
N CYS A 29 -11.23 -4.53 -7.28
CA CYS A 29 -12.47 -5.19 -7.70
C CYS A 29 -13.64 -4.20 -7.80
N GLN A 30 -13.76 -3.30 -6.82
CA GLN A 30 -14.76 -2.23 -6.83
C GLN A 30 -14.60 -1.30 -8.03
N HIS A 31 -13.37 -0.95 -8.42
CA HIS A 31 -13.13 -0.16 -9.62
C HIS A 31 -13.61 -0.88 -10.88
N GLU A 32 -13.27 -2.17 -11.02
CA GLU A 32 -13.70 -3.00 -12.16
C GLU A 32 -15.24 -3.08 -12.23
N LEU A 33 -15.91 -3.34 -11.09
CA LEU A 33 -17.37 -3.42 -11.00
C LEU A 33 -18.06 -2.09 -11.35
N ASN A 34 -17.53 -0.96 -10.87
CA ASN A 34 -18.18 0.34 -11.01
C ASN A 34 -17.95 0.99 -12.38
N THR A 35 -16.87 0.61 -13.09
CA THR A 35 -16.48 1.26 -14.34
C THR A 35 -16.51 0.33 -15.56
N GLY A 36 -16.58 -0.99 -15.36
CA GLY A 36 -16.43 -1.98 -16.41
C GLY A 36 -15.00 -2.11 -16.94
N HIS A 37 -14.03 -1.39 -16.37
CA HIS A 37 -12.62 -1.59 -16.69
C HIS A 37 -12.08 -2.89 -16.09
N THR A 38 -10.89 -3.30 -16.54
CA THR A 38 -10.15 -4.43 -15.96
C THR A 38 -8.78 -3.95 -15.51
N MET A 39 -8.34 -4.41 -14.36
CA MET A 39 -6.99 -4.20 -13.85
C MET A 39 -6.00 -5.10 -14.57
N ASP A 40 -4.83 -4.56 -14.87
CA ASP A 40 -3.74 -5.34 -15.45
C ASP A 40 -3.01 -6.12 -14.35
N TYR A 41 -3.46 -7.35 -14.11
CA TYR A 41 -2.86 -8.24 -13.12
C TYR A 41 -1.65 -9.01 -13.63
N ASP A 42 -1.35 -8.94 -14.94
CA ASP A 42 -0.23 -9.64 -15.56
C ASP A 42 1.03 -8.76 -15.56
N ASN A 43 0.86 -7.43 -15.57
CA ASN A 43 1.96 -6.46 -15.56
C ASN A 43 2.14 -5.76 -14.19
N ILE A 44 2.27 -6.54 -13.12
CA ILE A 44 2.52 -6.00 -11.77
C ILE A 44 4.00 -5.68 -11.56
N GLU A 45 4.29 -4.49 -11.04
CA GLU A 45 5.64 -4.04 -10.71
C GLU A 45 5.96 -4.22 -9.21
N ILE A 46 7.12 -4.82 -8.89
CA ILE A 46 7.66 -4.83 -7.53
C ILE A 46 8.51 -3.58 -7.32
N ILE A 47 7.93 -2.59 -6.65
CA ILE A 47 8.56 -1.27 -6.46
C ILE A 47 9.44 -1.13 -5.21
N ASP A 48 9.30 -2.03 -4.23
CA ASP A 48 10.11 -2.04 -3.00
C ASP A 48 10.04 -3.40 -2.29
N LYS A 49 10.97 -3.66 -1.38
CA LYS A 49 11.06 -4.89 -0.55
C LYS A 49 11.52 -4.58 0.87
N ALA A 50 11.12 -5.41 1.82
CA ALA A 50 11.61 -5.37 3.20
C ALA A 50 11.58 -6.75 3.85
N ASP A 51 12.37 -6.92 4.92
CA ASP A 51 12.51 -8.13 5.73
C ASP A 51 11.43 -8.27 6.82
N THR A 52 10.74 -7.18 7.18
CA THR A 52 9.68 -7.19 8.19
C THR A 52 8.37 -6.59 7.66
N ASP A 53 7.23 -7.08 8.15
CA ASP A 53 5.92 -6.52 7.81
C ASP A 53 5.83 -5.03 8.15
N MET A 54 6.47 -4.64 9.26
CA MET A 54 6.45 -3.25 9.70
C MET A 54 7.16 -2.33 8.70
N LYS A 55 8.35 -2.73 8.22
CA LYS A 55 9.06 -1.98 7.18
C LYS A 55 8.30 -2.00 5.84
N LEU A 56 7.63 -3.11 5.49
CA LEU A 56 6.76 -3.17 4.30
C LEU A 56 5.59 -2.19 4.39
N ARG A 57 4.91 -2.08 5.54
CA ARG A 57 3.83 -1.11 5.76
C ARG A 57 4.31 0.32 5.58
N ILE A 58 5.50 0.65 6.07
CA ILE A 58 6.09 1.98 5.87
C ILE A 58 6.40 2.22 4.41
N LYS A 59 7.03 1.26 3.73
CA LYS A 59 7.39 1.39 2.31
C LYS A 59 6.16 1.52 1.42
N GLU A 60 5.10 0.77 1.70
CA GLU A 60 3.79 0.93 1.06
C GLU A 60 3.26 2.36 1.27
N LEU A 61 3.22 2.81 2.53
CA LEU A 61 2.77 4.15 2.87
C LEU A 61 3.58 5.26 2.19
N LEU A 62 4.91 5.18 2.23
CA LEU A 62 5.80 6.15 1.57
C LEU A 62 5.57 6.19 0.06
N ASN A 63 5.37 5.02 -0.57
CA ASN A 63 5.07 4.96 -2.00
C ASN A 63 3.69 5.54 -2.33
N ILE A 64 2.66 5.28 -1.51
CA ILE A 64 1.33 5.88 -1.68
C ILE A 64 1.41 7.41 -1.54
N LEU A 65 2.09 7.93 -0.51
CA LEU A 65 2.25 9.38 -0.30
C LEU A 65 3.03 10.05 -1.43
N LYS A 66 4.10 9.40 -1.92
CA LYS A 66 4.96 9.94 -2.98
C LYS A 66 4.28 9.90 -4.34
N ARG A 67 3.69 8.76 -4.72
CA ARG A 67 3.15 8.52 -6.07
C ARG A 67 1.67 8.88 -6.21
N LYS A 68 0.95 8.99 -5.10
CA LYS A 68 -0.49 9.32 -5.03
C LYS A 68 -1.35 8.49 -6.00
N PRO A 69 -1.26 7.14 -5.95
CA PRO A 69 -2.04 6.28 -6.83
C PRO A 69 -3.54 6.49 -6.63
N SER A 70 -4.29 6.57 -7.72
CA SER A 70 -5.67 7.05 -7.72
C SER A 70 -6.67 6.10 -7.04
N LEU A 71 -6.34 4.80 -6.94
CA LEU A 71 -7.18 3.80 -6.27
C LEU A 71 -6.84 3.61 -4.79
N ASN A 72 -5.77 4.21 -4.27
CA ASN A 72 -5.50 4.18 -2.83
C ASN A 72 -6.23 5.32 -2.12
N LYS A 73 -6.75 5.04 -0.92
CA LYS A 73 -7.19 6.09 -0.01
C LYS A 73 -5.99 6.99 0.29
N GLN A 74 -6.10 8.25 -0.11
CA GLN A 74 -5.06 9.24 0.14
C GLN A 74 -5.15 9.70 1.59
N LEU A 75 -4.00 9.70 2.25
CA LEU A 75 -3.83 10.30 3.56
C LEU A 75 -3.74 11.81 3.39
N ASN A 76 -4.55 12.54 4.16
CA ASN A 76 -4.56 14.00 4.15
C ASN A 76 -3.41 14.57 5.01
N SER A 77 -3.29 15.89 5.08
CA SER A 77 -2.20 16.56 5.83
C SER A 77 -2.19 16.25 7.33
N GLN A 78 -3.28 15.70 7.89
CA GLN A 78 -3.38 15.30 9.30
C GLN A 78 -2.72 13.94 9.60
N SER A 79 -2.30 13.17 8.59
CA SER A 79 -1.73 11.82 8.75
C SER A 79 -0.27 11.78 9.24
N SER A 80 0.29 12.94 9.61
CA SER A 80 1.66 13.05 10.13
C SER A 80 1.89 12.22 11.40
N TYR A 81 0.87 12.04 12.23
CA TYR A 81 0.96 11.25 13.46
C TYR A 81 1.05 9.75 13.17
N GLU A 82 0.26 9.24 12.23
CA GLU A 82 0.31 7.83 11.80
C GLU A 82 1.67 7.51 11.18
N ILE A 83 2.17 8.40 10.30
CA ILE A 83 3.50 8.25 9.69
C ILE A 83 4.61 8.20 10.76
N LYS A 84 4.60 9.14 11.71
CA LYS A 84 5.57 9.18 12.83
C LYS A 84 5.49 7.92 13.69
N THR A 85 4.29 7.48 14.04
CA THR A 85 4.07 6.28 14.86
C THR A 85 4.63 5.04 14.17
N LEU A 86 4.36 4.89 12.87
CA LEU A 86 4.89 3.77 12.10
C LEU A 86 6.41 3.82 12.01
N ILE A 87 7.01 4.99 11.70
CA ILE A 87 8.48 5.16 11.63
C ILE A 87 9.15 4.77 12.96
N ILE A 88 8.62 5.25 14.09
CA ILE A 88 9.16 4.96 15.42
C ILE A 88 9.10 3.46 15.72
N GLN A 89 8.03 2.77 15.32
CA GLN A 89 7.86 1.33 15.53
C GLN A 89 8.80 0.49 14.65
N ALA A 90 9.05 0.88 13.40
CA ALA A 90 9.94 0.12 12.51
C ALA A 90 11.42 0.39 12.73
N TYR A 91 11.76 1.58 13.21
CA TYR A 91 13.13 2.05 13.40
C TYR A 91 13.27 2.60 14.83
N PRO A 92 13.41 1.69 15.82
CA PRO A 92 13.46 2.08 17.23
C PRO A 92 14.57 3.08 17.57
N GLN A 93 15.64 3.12 16.78
CA GLN A 93 16.73 4.10 16.89
C GLN A 93 16.27 5.56 16.70
N HIS A 94 15.08 5.78 16.16
CA HIS A 94 14.46 7.11 16.04
C HIS A 94 13.48 7.44 17.17
N ARG A 95 13.33 6.59 18.19
CA ARG A 95 12.73 6.99 19.47
C ARG A 95 13.63 8.06 20.06
N LYS A 96 13.11 9.29 20.23
CA LYS A 96 13.80 10.29 21.05
C LYS A 96 14.01 9.68 22.43
N THR A 97 15.26 9.44 22.80
CA THR A 97 15.66 9.27 24.20
C THR A 97 15.40 10.61 24.88
N ASN A 98 14.36 10.67 25.71
CA ASN A 98 14.28 11.72 26.71
C ASN A 98 15.42 11.42 27.70
N VAL A 99 16.53 12.16 27.57
CA VAL A 99 17.54 12.31 28.61
C VAL A 99 17.12 13.51 29.45
#